data_AF-U5W748-F1
#
_entry.id   AF-U5W748-F1
#
_cell.length_a   1.000
_cell.length_b   1.000
_cell.length_c   1.000
_cell.angle_alpha   90.00
_cell.angle_beta   90.00
_cell.angle_gamma   90.00
#
_symmetry.space_group_name_H-M   'P 1'
#
loop_
_entity.id
_entity.type
_entity.pdbx_description
1 polymer ?
#
loop_
_entity_poly.entity_id
_entity_poly.type
_entity_poly.pdbx_seq_one_letter_code
_entity_poly.pdbx_strand_id
1 'polypeptide(L)'
;MNEVVFPRTADGRRSSSALGRAVVADALRVADPAAAAAAEGERDWRKGYLRPFRALVEAGLDSGYDLARAGLDSVHERMRVVRDGEDVPLAEAFDIKAEAPPTVTVTGEGSRERELAIPYRGELLRGDTLHRQLDRWVERGVIEASCAEMVREVAAEPDWLNLSDQRIVVLGAGAEMGPLPAVLAWGGTVVGLDLPRPQLWARVAGTARKSAGTLIAPGSSVEDAGIDLLTGLPAAASWLLEREGRLVLGNYVYAPGAAYARLSAAVDALGVHVREQRPETALAFLATPTDAFAVPGDAVAQATSRFRERSAAARTTGALSGGRLLQPNYPEGADPGIADSLVPQQGPNYALAKRIQRWRASVSRQDGVPVSFSVAPPTRTRSVTSNRLLAAAYAGAHLFGVEIFAPATSNRLMAALMVHQLRKPRPAAPSAWVDETVGAAHGGLWRTAYQPRTALGLAAVRGLPAAVR
;
A
#
# COMPACT_ATOMS: atom_id res chain seq x y z
N MET A 1 -23.48 2.77 19.17
CA MET A 1 -22.17 3.15 18.57
C MET A 1 -22.14 2.51 17.20
N ASN A 2 -21.97 3.33 16.15
CA ASN A 2 -21.84 2.80 14.79
C ASN A 2 -20.45 2.14 14.71
N GLU A 3 -20.36 0.88 14.27
CA GLU A 3 -19.07 0.22 14.06
C GLU A 3 -19.09 -0.62 12.79
N VAL A 4 -18.08 -0.44 11.94
CA VAL A 4 -17.86 -1.29 10.76
C VAL A 4 -17.40 -2.68 11.20
N VAL A 5 -18.16 -3.71 10.82
CA VAL A 5 -18.00 -5.09 11.26
C VAL A 5 -18.10 -6.08 10.09
N PHE A 6 -17.53 -7.27 10.29
CA PHE A 6 -17.76 -8.40 9.39
C PHE A 6 -19.22 -8.86 9.46
N PRO A 7 -19.80 -9.40 8.38
CA PRO A 7 -21.12 -10.03 8.47
C PRO A 7 -21.12 -11.20 9.45
N ARG A 8 -22.29 -11.49 10.00
CA ARG A 8 -22.52 -12.73 10.76
C ARG A 8 -22.57 -13.92 9.80
N THR A 9 -21.89 -15.00 10.14
CA THR A 9 -22.03 -16.31 9.49
C THR A 9 -23.33 -16.98 9.94
N ALA A 10 -23.71 -18.09 9.30
CA ALA A 10 -24.94 -18.82 9.61
C ALA A 10 -25.06 -19.29 11.07
N ASP A 11 -23.93 -19.43 11.77
CA ASP A 11 -23.85 -19.74 13.20
C ASP A 11 -23.87 -18.49 14.11
N GLY A 12 -24.17 -17.31 13.56
CA GLY A 12 -24.30 -16.04 14.26
C GLY A 12 -22.97 -15.33 14.60
N ARG A 13 -21.81 -15.94 14.31
CA ARG A 13 -20.48 -15.39 14.64
C ARG A 13 -19.96 -14.46 13.54
N ARG A 14 -19.04 -13.55 13.88
CA ARG A 14 -18.33 -12.72 12.89
C ARG A 14 -17.00 -13.36 12.53
N SER A 15 -16.69 -13.52 11.25
CA SER A 15 -15.49 -14.22 10.80
C SER A 15 -14.76 -13.51 9.66
N SER A 16 -13.59 -12.98 9.95
CA SER A 16 -12.69 -12.41 8.94
C SER A 16 -12.23 -13.43 7.89
N SER A 17 -12.05 -14.69 8.29
CA SER A 17 -11.70 -15.77 7.34
C SER A 17 -12.84 -16.08 6.39
N ALA A 18 -14.08 -16.09 6.89
CA ALA A 18 -15.25 -16.34 6.04
C ALA A 18 -15.43 -15.20 5.03
N LEU A 19 -15.30 -13.95 5.46
CA LEU A 19 -15.32 -12.80 4.56
C LEU A 19 -14.21 -12.91 3.50
N GLY A 20 -12.95 -13.05 3.91
CA GLY A 20 -11.84 -13.04 2.97
C GLY A 20 -11.91 -14.16 1.94
N ARG A 21 -12.37 -15.35 2.36
CA ARG A 21 -12.61 -16.47 1.44
C ARG A 21 -13.70 -16.16 0.42
N ALA A 22 -14.83 -15.63 0.88
CA ALA A 22 -15.96 -15.32 0.02
C ALA A 22 -15.65 -14.21 -0.98
N VAL A 23 -15.00 -13.13 -0.53
CA VAL A 23 -14.58 -12.01 -1.39
C VAL A 23 -13.61 -12.45 -2.48
N VAL A 24 -12.60 -13.25 -2.13
CA VAL A 24 -11.64 -13.77 -3.11
C VAL A 24 -12.31 -14.71 -4.11
N ALA A 25 -13.23 -15.56 -3.65
CA ALA A 25 -14.00 -16.42 -4.54
C ALA A 25 -14.89 -15.61 -5.50
N ASP A 26 -15.57 -14.58 -5.00
CA ASP A 26 -16.43 -13.73 -5.83
C ASP A 26 -15.65 -12.98 -6.90
N ALA A 27 -14.49 -12.44 -6.54
CA ALA A 27 -13.57 -11.81 -7.49
C ALA A 27 -13.08 -12.81 -8.54
N LEU A 28 -12.69 -14.04 -8.15
CA LEU A 28 -12.24 -15.05 -9.10
C LEU A 28 -13.35 -15.51 -10.05
N ARG A 29 -14.61 -15.55 -9.60
CA ARG A 29 -15.70 -16.19 -10.34
C ARG A 29 -15.95 -15.56 -11.72
N VAL A 30 -15.65 -14.28 -11.89
CA VAL A 30 -15.83 -13.58 -13.17
C VAL A 30 -14.76 -13.91 -14.21
N ALA A 31 -13.62 -14.48 -13.81
CA ALA A 31 -12.48 -14.76 -14.69
C ALA A 31 -12.07 -16.25 -14.69
N ASP A 32 -12.10 -16.92 -13.54
CA ASP A 32 -11.77 -18.33 -13.35
C ASP A 32 -12.72 -18.99 -12.32
N PRO A 33 -13.85 -19.56 -12.78
CA PRO A 33 -14.79 -20.27 -11.91
C PRO A 33 -14.20 -21.48 -11.17
N ALA A 34 -13.17 -22.13 -11.73
CA ALA A 34 -12.52 -23.27 -11.08
C ALA A 34 -11.65 -22.81 -9.90
N ALA A 35 -10.87 -21.75 -10.08
CA ALA A 35 -10.13 -21.12 -8.99
C ALA A 35 -11.07 -20.54 -7.92
N ALA A 36 -12.23 -19.98 -8.31
CA ALA A 36 -13.25 -19.52 -7.39
C ALA A 36 -13.76 -20.67 -6.49
N ALA A 37 -14.14 -21.80 -7.08
CA ALA A 37 -14.58 -22.99 -6.33
C ALA A 37 -13.48 -23.53 -5.41
N ALA A 38 -12.22 -23.51 -5.86
CA ALA A 38 -11.08 -23.89 -5.03
C ALA A 38 -10.88 -22.96 -3.83
N ALA A 39 -11.06 -21.64 -4.02
CA ALA A 39 -11.00 -20.67 -2.94
C ALA A 39 -12.13 -20.88 -1.93
N GLU A 40 -13.36 -21.10 -2.37
CA GLU A 40 -14.52 -21.40 -1.49
C GLU A 40 -14.31 -22.67 -0.66
N GLY A 41 -13.72 -23.70 -1.28
CA GLY A 41 -13.45 -24.99 -0.67
C GLY A 41 -12.28 -24.98 0.33
N GLU A 42 -11.50 -23.90 0.45
CA GLU A 42 -10.35 -23.83 1.34
C GLU A 42 -10.77 -23.87 2.82
N ARG A 43 -10.41 -24.97 3.49
CA ARG A 43 -10.80 -25.27 4.88
C ARG A 43 -9.92 -24.56 5.91
N ASP A 44 -8.62 -24.40 5.64
CA ASP A 44 -7.68 -23.68 6.52
C ASP A 44 -7.25 -22.36 5.87
N TRP A 45 -8.21 -21.42 5.73
CA TRP A 45 -7.96 -20.11 5.11
C TRP A 45 -6.78 -19.35 5.73
N ARG A 46 -6.52 -19.56 7.03
CA ARG A 46 -5.40 -18.89 7.72
C ARG A 46 -4.05 -19.26 7.11
N LYS A 47 -3.91 -20.46 6.56
CA LYS A 47 -2.68 -20.94 5.91
C LYS A 47 -2.80 -21.04 4.39
N GLY A 48 -3.98 -21.39 3.88
CA GLY A 48 -4.23 -21.67 2.46
C GLY A 48 -4.39 -20.43 1.58
N TYR A 49 -4.63 -19.24 2.15
CA TYR A 49 -4.95 -18.02 1.39
C TYR A 49 -3.95 -17.63 0.30
N LEU A 50 -2.67 -18.00 0.46
CA LEU A 50 -1.61 -17.63 -0.50
C LEU A 50 -1.95 -18.08 -1.92
N ARG A 51 -2.52 -19.29 -2.08
CA ARG A 51 -2.88 -19.85 -3.38
C ARG A 51 -4.00 -19.04 -4.06
N PRO A 52 -5.17 -18.82 -3.43
CA PRO A 52 -6.21 -17.95 -3.98
C PRO A 52 -5.74 -16.53 -4.31
N PHE A 53 -4.87 -15.92 -3.48
CA PHE A 53 -4.37 -14.57 -3.77
C PHE A 53 -3.43 -14.51 -4.98
N ARG A 54 -2.64 -15.56 -5.20
CA ARG A 54 -1.86 -15.72 -6.43
C ARG A 54 -2.79 -15.94 -7.64
N ALA A 55 -3.81 -16.79 -7.49
CA ALA A 55 -4.78 -17.05 -8.55
C ALA A 55 -5.52 -15.77 -9.00
N LEU A 56 -5.77 -14.81 -8.10
CA LEU A 56 -6.34 -13.50 -8.48
C LEU A 56 -5.48 -12.74 -9.49
N VAL A 57 -4.16 -12.91 -9.43
CA VAL A 57 -3.22 -12.26 -10.35
C VAL A 57 -3.16 -13.03 -11.67
N GLU A 58 -3.10 -14.36 -11.60
CA GLU A 58 -3.07 -15.24 -12.79
C GLU A 58 -4.37 -15.10 -13.61
N ALA A 59 -5.54 -15.15 -12.98
CA ALA A 59 -6.82 -14.94 -13.64
C ALA A 59 -7.05 -13.47 -14.07
N GLY A 60 -6.36 -12.53 -13.41
CA GLY A 60 -6.48 -11.09 -13.67
C GLY A 60 -5.62 -10.57 -14.82
N LEU A 61 -4.86 -11.42 -15.52
CA LEU A 61 -4.00 -10.99 -16.63
C LEU A 61 -4.80 -10.31 -17.75
N ASP A 62 -5.96 -10.87 -18.09
CA ASP A 62 -6.87 -10.33 -19.12
C ASP A 62 -8.13 -9.69 -18.53
N SER A 63 -8.53 -10.06 -17.31
CA SER A 63 -9.79 -9.63 -16.68
C SER A 63 -9.58 -8.85 -15.38
N GLY A 64 -8.40 -8.24 -15.20
CA GLY A 64 -7.99 -7.64 -13.94
C GLY A 64 -8.92 -6.54 -13.43
N TYR A 65 -9.52 -5.74 -14.33
CA TYR A 65 -10.47 -4.69 -13.94
C TYR A 65 -11.83 -5.26 -13.49
N ASP A 66 -12.37 -6.25 -14.20
CA ASP A 66 -13.65 -6.87 -13.85
C ASP A 66 -13.54 -7.68 -12.55
N LEU A 67 -12.43 -8.40 -12.37
CA LEU A 67 -12.08 -9.09 -11.14
C LEU A 67 -11.95 -8.10 -9.96
N ALA A 68 -11.33 -6.94 -10.18
CA ALA A 68 -11.22 -5.91 -9.17
C ALA A 68 -12.59 -5.33 -8.78
N ARG A 69 -13.46 -5.06 -9.76
CA ARG A 69 -14.83 -4.59 -9.53
C ARG A 69 -15.65 -5.60 -8.74
N ALA A 70 -15.68 -6.87 -9.17
CA ALA A 70 -16.38 -7.94 -8.47
C ALA A 70 -15.88 -8.15 -7.03
N GLY A 71 -14.57 -8.03 -6.81
CA GLY A 71 -13.98 -8.10 -5.46
C GLY A 71 -14.40 -6.94 -4.55
N LEU A 72 -14.45 -5.72 -5.08
CA LEU A 72 -14.94 -4.55 -4.34
C LEU A 72 -16.44 -4.65 -4.06
N ASP A 73 -17.25 -5.02 -5.05
CA ASP A 73 -18.69 -5.19 -4.90
C ASP A 73 -18.99 -6.21 -3.79
N SER A 74 -18.30 -7.36 -3.80
CA SER A 74 -18.43 -8.36 -2.74
C SER A 74 -18.06 -7.82 -1.34
N VAL A 75 -17.06 -6.94 -1.24
CA VAL A 75 -16.72 -6.28 0.04
C VAL A 75 -17.87 -5.39 0.49
N HIS A 76 -18.40 -4.53 -0.38
CA HIS A 76 -19.47 -3.58 -0.04
C HIS A 76 -20.79 -4.27 0.31
N GLU A 77 -21.17 -5.29 -0.46
CA GLU A 77 -22.40 -6.06 -0.25
C GLU A 77 -22.38 -6.87 1.05
N ARG A 78 -21.20 -7.31 1.50
CA ARG A 78 -21.05 -8.20 2.67
C ARG A 78 -20.76 -7.47 3.96
N MET A 79 -20.03 -6.35 3.90
CA MET A 79 -19.67 -5.62 5.10
C MET A 79 -20.90 -4.95 5.73
N ARG A 80 -20.88 -4.84 7.06
CA ARG A 80 -22.00 -4.32 7.84
C ARG A 80 -21.53 -3.20 8.77
N VAL A 81 -22.48 -2.41 9.23
CA VAL A 81 -22.33 -1.47 10.33
C VAL A 81 -23.28 -1.90 11.44
N VAL A 82 -22.79 -2.00 12.67
CA VAL A 82 -23.69 -2.18 13.82
C VAL A 82 -24.28 -0.83 14.16
N ARG A 83 -25.59 -0.66 14.01
CA ARG A 83 -26.35 0.54 14.37
C ARG A 83 -27.45 0.15 15.34
N ASP A 84 -27.48 0.78 16.51
CA ASP A 84 -28.49 0.52 17.54
C ASP A 84 -28.68 -0.96 17.90
N GLY A 85 -27.61 -1.76 17.74
CA GLY A 85 -27.61 -3.21 17.98
C GLY A 85 -27.91 -4.07 16.76
N GLU A 86 -28.32 -3.47 15.65
CA GLU A 86 -28.69 -4.15 14.39
C GLU A 86 -27.59 -4.04 13.33
N ASP A 87 -27.49 -5.04 12.47
CA ASP A 87 -26.55 -5.04 11.34
C ASP A 87 -27.21 -4.41 10.11
N VAL A 88 -26.77 -3.22 9.72
CA VAL A 88 -27.16 -2.57 8.45
C VAL A 88 -26.04 -2.69 7.41
N PRO A 89 -26.35 -2.64 6.10
CA PRO A 89 -25.35 -2.57 5.03
C PRO A 89 -24.32 -1.45 5.25
N LEU A 90 -23.07 -1.67 4.82
CA LEU A 90 -22.01 -0.66 4.95
C LEU A 90 -22.35 0.64 4.20
N ALA A 91 -23.03 0.56 3.06
CA ALA A 91 -23.44 1.72 2.27
C ALA A 91 -24.34 2.68 3.07
N GLU A 92 -25.21 2.15 3.93
CA GLU A 92 -26.12 2.94 4.77
C GLU A 92 -25.40 3.68 5.91
N ALA A 93 -24.07 3.50 6.07
CA ALA A 93 -23.28 4.29 7.00
C ALA A 93 -23.43 5.79 6.73
N PHE A 94 -23.51 6.19 5.46
CA PHE A 94 -23.50 7.60 5.05
C PHE A 94 -24.88 8.25 5.06
N ASP A 95 -25.96 7.48 5.22
CA ASP A 95 -27.32 8.01 5.43
C ASP A 95 -27.50 8.56 6.86
N ILE A 96 -26.56 8.24 7.75
CA ILE A 96 -26.54 8.71 9.12
C ILE A 96 -26.08 10.17 9.13
N LYS A 97 -27.00 11.07 9.51
CA LYS A 97 -26.65 12.46 9.79
C LYS A 97 -25.68 12.51 10.98
N ALA A 98 -24.45 12.92 10.70
CA ALA A 98 -23.44 13.18 11.72
C ALA A 98 -22.92 14.60 11.55
N GLU A 99 -22.87 15.33 12.67
CA GLU A 99 -22.23 16.63 12.71
C GLU A 99 -20.72 16.47 12.46
N ALA A 100 -20.16 17.35 11.63
CA ALA A 100 -18.73 17.40 11.45
C ALA A 100 -18.07 17.83 12.79
N PRO A 101 -17.04 17.13 13.27
CA PRO A 101 -16.29 17.58 14.43
C PRO A 101 -15.66 18.96 14.17
N PRO A 102 -15.29 19.70 15.24
CA PRO A 102 -14.49 20.91 15.12
C PRO A 102 -13.18 20.67 14.34
N THR A 103 -12.52 21.74 13.96
CA THR A 103 -11.25 21.67 13.21
C THR A 103 -10.13 22.38 13.94
N VAL A 104 -9.00 21.71 14.10
CA VAL A 104 -7.75 22.30 14.58
C VAL A 104 -6.80 22.46 13.41
N THR A 105 -6.15 23.63 13.34
CA THR A 105 -5.15 23.95 12.32
C THR A 105 -3.80 24.21 12.99
N VAL A 106 -2.75 23.57 12.47
CA VAL A 106 -1.36 23.78 12.90
C VAL A 106 -0.56 24.27 11.70
N THR A 107 -0.18 25.53 11.73
CA THR A 107 0.69 26.15 10.71
C THR A 107 2.14 25.99 11.13
N GLY A 108 2.96 25.53 10.19
CA GLY A 108 4.40 25.39 10.39
C GLY A 108 5.14 26.72 10.33
N GLU A 109 6.27 26.79 11.05
CA GLU A 109 7.13 27.97 11.15
C GLU A 109 8.48 27.76 10.42
N GLY A 110 8.67 26.58 9.83
CA GLY A 110 9.87 26.18 9.12
C GLY A 110 9.97 26.78 7.71
N SER A 111 11.15 26.64 7.11
CA SER A 111 11.41 27.07 5.74
C SER A 111 11.02 26.00 4.73
N ARG A 112 10.40 26.44 3.63
CA ARG A 112 9.95 25.55 2.55
C ARG A 112 11.14 24.92 1.83
N GLU A 113 11.13 23.61 1.71
CA GLU A 113 12.04 22.88 0.82
C GLU A 113 11.57 23.07 -0.64
N ARG A 114 12.44 23.65 -1.47
CA ARG A 114 12.12 23.97 -2.88
C ARG A 114 12.69 22.98 -3.89
N GLU A 115 13.60 22.10 -3.47
CA GLU A 115 14.23 21.11 -4.33
C GLU A 115 13.88 19.70 -3.82
N LEU A 116 13.75 18.74 -4.74
CA LEU A 116 13.57 17.35 -4.37
C LEU A 116 14.86 16.81 -3.75
N ALA A 117 14.77 16.34 -2.51
CA ALA A 117 15.86 15.68 -1.82
C ALA A 117 15.39 14.35 -1.22
N ILE A 118 16.16 13.29 -1.44
CA ILE A 118 15.84 11.94 -0.92
C ILE A 118 16.94 11.49 0.04
N PRO A 119 16.65 11.34 1.35
CA PRO A 119 17.63 10.83 2.29
C PRO A 119 17.88 9.34 2.01
N TYR A 120 19.13 8.93 1.90
CA TYR A 120 19.51 7.53 1.71
C TYR A 120 20.87 7.24 2.35
N ARG A 121 20.90 6.28 3.27
CA ARG A 121 22.13 5.78 3.93
C ARG A 121 23.05 6.88 4.49
N GLY A 122 22.47 7.90 5.13
CA GLY A 122 23.21 9.00 5.76
C GLY A 122 23.51 10.17 4.83
N GLU A 123 23.24 10.04 3.53
CA GLU A 123 23.36 11.11 2.56
C GLU A 123 21.98 11.70 2.22
N LEU A 124 21.97 12.94 1.76
CA LEU A 124 20.78 13.60 1.23
C LEU A 124 20.95 13.82 -0.27
N LEU A 125 20.34 12.93 -1.06
CA LEU A 125 20.54 12.85 -2.50
C LEU A 125 19.82 14.00 -3.21
N ARG A 126 20.54 14.72 -4.08
CA ARG A 126 20.09 15.86 -4.90
C ARG A 126 20.82 15.91 -6.24
N GLY A 127 20.22 16.57 -7.25
CA GLY A 127 20.80 16.72 -8.58
C GLY A 127 21.47 15.44 -9.11
N ASP A 128 22.73 15.55 -9.53
CA ASP A 128 23.47 14.42 -10.09
C ASP A 128 23.68 13.24 -9.13
N THR A 129 23.76 13.48 -7.82
CA THR A 129 23.90 12.38 -6.84
C THR A 129 22.62 11.54 -6.78
N LEU A 130 21.46 12.20 -6.89
CA LEU A 130 20.17 11.53 -7.02
C LEU A 130 20.11 10.75 -8.33
N HIS A 131 20.47 11.36 -9.46
CA HIS A 131 20.43 10.69 -10.77
C HIS A 131 21.27 9.42 -10.81
N ARG A 132 22.53 9.49 -10.35
CA ARG A 132 23.40 8.31 -10.26
C ARG A 132 22.86 7.24 -9.33
N GLN A 133 22.20 7.62 -8.23
CA GLN A 133 21.59 6.63 -7.34
C GLN A 133 20.36 5.96 -7.97
N LEU A 134 19.56 6.69 -8.74
CA LEU A 134 18.45 6.12 -9.50
C LEU A 134 18.96 5.12 -10.54
N ASP A 135 20.02 5.45 -11.29
CA ASP A 135 20.66 4.51 -12.22
C ASP A 135 21.12 3.23 -11.52
N ARG A 136 21.81 3.37 -10.38
CA ARG A 136 22.23 2.22 -9.56
C ARG A 136 21.04 1.38 -9.07
N TRP A 137 19.93 2.00 -8.71
CA TRP A 137 18.73 1.25 -8.29
C TRP A 137 18.10 0.51 -9.47
N VAL A 138 18.01 1.11 -10.66
CA VAL A 138 17.49 0.45 -11.86
C VAL A 138 18.39 -0.71 -12.30
N GLU A 139 19.70 -0.48 -12.39
CA GLU A 139 20.68 -1.52 -12.76
C GLU A 139 20.63 -2.71 -11.78
N ARG A 140 20.55 -2.43 -10.47
CA ARG A 140 20.39 -3.46 -9.44
C ARG A 140 18.97 -4.03 -9.38
N GLY A 141 18.04 -3.55 -10.21
CA GLY A 141 16.66 -4.01 -10.24
C GLY A 141 15.90 -3.74 -8.94
N VAL A 142 16.28 -2.71 -8.19
CA VAL A 142 15.65 -2.29 -6.93
C VAL A 142 14.34 -1.55 -7.20
N ILE A 143 14.31 -0.76 -8.28
CA ILE A 143 13.13 -0.03 -8.77
C ILE A 143 13.01 -0.26 -10.29
N GLU A 144 11.82 -0.08 -10.82
CA GLU A 144 11.58 -0.08 -12.27
C GLU A 144 12.08 1.21 -12.93
N ALA A 145 12.44 1.15 -14.22
CA ALA A 145 12.95 2.31 -14.96
C ALA A 145 11.98 3.51 -14.92
N SER A 146 10.68 3.23 -15.05
CA SER A 146 9.62 4.24 -14.95
C SER A 146 9.60 4.95 -13.58
N CYS A 147 9.98 4.27 -12.50
CA CYS A 147 10.12 4.89 -11.17
C CYS A 147 11.26 5.94 -11.18
N ALA A 148 12.41 5.59 -11.75
CA ALA A 148 13.54 6.51 -11.86
C ALA A 148 13.22 7.73 -12.74
N GLU A 149 12.57 7.52 -13.87
CA GLU A 149 12.16 8.59 -14.79
C GLU A 149 11.19 9.58 -14.13
N MET A 150 10.18 9.08 -13.41
CA MET A 150 9.24 9.93 -12.67
C MET A 150 9.94 10.81 -11.63
N VAL A 151 10.90 10.24 -10.89
CA VAL A 151 11.67 10.99 -9.89
C VAL A 151 12.55 12.05 -10.56
N ARG A 152 13.15 11.74 -11.71
CA ARG A 152 13.94 12.72 -12.50
C ARG A 152 13.07 13.86 -13.01
N GLU A 153 11.88 13.58 -13.52
CA GLU A 153 10.94 14.63 -13.96
C GLU A 153 10.57 15.56 -12.80
N VAL A 154 10.26 15.03 -11.61
CA VAL A 154 9.97 15.86 -10.43
C VAL A 154 11.19 16.65 -9.97
N ALA A 155 12.39 16.08 -10.05
CA ALA A 155 13.62 16.80 -9.71
C ALA A 155 13.93 17.92 -10.71
N ALA A 156 13.60 17.74 -11.99
CA ALA A 156 13.76 18.71 -13.05
C ALA A 156 12.71 19.84 -13.02
N GLU A 157 11.57 19.60 -12.37
CA GLU A 157 10.47 20.56 -12.22
C GLU A 157 10.20 20.93 -10.74
N PRO A 158 11.07 21.71 -10.08
CA PRO A 158 10.94 22.04 -8.65
C PRO A 158 9.58 22.66 -8.26
N ASP A 159 8.94 23.39 -9.17
CA ASP A 159 7.63 24.01 -8.94
C ASP A 159 6.52 22.98 -8.73
N TRP A 160 6.67 21.74 -9.22
CA TRP A 160 5.69 20.68 -8.99
C TRP A 160 5.55 20.30 -7.52
N LEU A 161 6.59 20.51 -6.71
CA LEU A 161 6.56 20.31 -5.27
C LEU A 161 5.65 21.32 -4.56
N ASN A 162 5.30 22.43 -5.23
CA ASN A 162 4.25 23.31 -4.72
C ASN A 162 2.90 22.62 -4.83
N LEU A 163 2.34 22.17 -3.70
CA LEU A 163 1.03 21.53 -3.65
C LEU A 163 -0.05 22.46 -3.08
N SER A 164 0.13 23.79 -3.17
CA SER A 164 -0.83 24.77 -2.64
C SER A 164 -2.21 24.71 -3.28
N ASP A 165 -2.30 24.18 -4.50
CA ASP A 165 -3.53 23.93 -5.27
C ASP A 165 -4.26 22.62 -4.89
N GLN A 166 -3.67 21.81 -4.01
CA GLN A 166 -4.20 20.52 -3.58
C GLN A 166 -4.33 20.46 -2.05
N ARG A 167 -5.32 19.72 -1.55
CA ARG A 167 -5.40 19.28 -0.16
C ARG A 167 -5.09 17.80 -0.08
N ILE A 168 -3.93 17.46 0.46
CA ILE A 168 -3.52 16.07 0.58
C ILE A 168 -4.17 15.48 1.83
N VAL A 169 -5.23 14.70 1.64
CA VAL A 169 -5.89 13.98 2.72
C VAL A 169 -5.08 12.72 3.03
N VAL A 170 -4.68 12.55 4.29
CA VAL A 170 -3.87 11.43 4.75
C VAL A 170 -4.67 10.64 5.78
N LEU A 171 -5.30 9.55 5.31
CA LEU A 171 -5.93 8.57 6.19
C LEU A 171 -4.83 7.69 6.80
N GLY A 172 -4.60 7.82 8.10
CA GLY A 172 -3.42 7.31 8.79
C GLY A 172 -2.31 8.36 8.88
N ALA A 173 -2.61 9.54 9.43
CA ALA A 173 -1.65 10.65 9.57
C ALA A 173 -0.36 10.28 10.33
N GLY A 174 -0.41 9.30 11.23
CA GLY A 174 0.74 8.77 11.96
C GLY A 174 1.54 7.68 11.22
N ALA A 175 1.14 7.30 10.01
CA ALA A 175 1.81 6.26 9.23
C ALA A 175 3.19 6.72 8.72
N GLU A 176 4.22 5.90 8.94
CA GLU A 176 5.61 6.22 8.54
C GLU A 176 5.80 6.33 7.02
N MET A 177 4.92 5.68 6.24
CA MET A 177 4.95 5.67 4.77
C MET A 177 4.08 6.76 4.15
N GLY A 178 3.19 7.41 4.90
CA GLY A 178 2.28 8.42 4.37
C GLY A 178 3.01 9.72 4.01
N PRO A 179 2.59 10.47 2.98
CA PRO A 179 3.33 11.60 2.41
C PRO A 179 3.34 12.84 3.32
N LEU A 180 2.71 12.78 4.50
CA LEU A 180 2.53 13.91 5.41
C LEU A 180 3.85 14.68 5.67
N PRO A 181 4.97 14.04 6.06
CA PRO A 181 6.21 14.78 6.30
C PRO A 181 6.74 15.49 5.06
N ALA A 182 6.71 14.84 3.89
CA ALA A 182 7.20 15.41 2.64
C ALA A 182 6.34 16.60 2.17
N VAL A 183 5.01 16.43 2.16
CA VAL A 183 4.06 17.49 1.75
C VAL A 183 4.19 18.70 2.66
N LEU A 184 4.27 18.49 3.97
CA LEU A 184 4.47 19.55 4.95
C LEU A 184 5.83 20.25 4.77
N ALA A 185 6.90 19.52 4.47
CA ALA A 185 8.22 20.12 4.21
C ALA A 185 8.24 20.98 2.94
N TRP A 186 7.48 20.58 1.91
CA TRP A 186 7.29 21.36 0.69
C TRP A 186 6.28 22.51 0.84
N GLY A 187 5.75 22.76 2.03
CA GLY A 187 4.82 23.86 2.30
C GLY A 187 3.37 23.59 1.89
N GLY A 188 3.02 22.34 1.59
CA GLY A 188 1.66 21.94 1.24
C GLY A 188 0.73 21.84 2.45
N THR A 189 -0.56 21.67 2.17
CA THR A 189 -1.59 21.44 3.19
C THR A 189 -1.94 19.97 3.29
N VAL A 190 -1.86 19.43 4.50
CA VAL A 190 -2.25 18.06 4.83
C VAL A 190 -3.52 18.07 5.67
N VAL A 191 -4.54 17.36 5.19
CA VAL A 191 -5.77 17.07 5.93
C VAL A 191 -5.62 15.69 6.57
N GLY A 192 -5.23 15.66 7.85
CA GLY A 192 -4.89 14.42 8.56
C GLY A 192 -6.11 13.79 9.23
N LEU A 193 -6.31 12.49 9.02
CA LEU A 193 -7.22 11.67 9.82
C LEU A 193 -6.45 10.50 10.41
N ASP A 194 -6.62 10.25 11.70
CA ASP A 194 -6.08 9.11 12.43
C ASP A 194 -6.84 8.93 13.75
N LEU A 195 -6.56 7.85 14.46
CA LEU A 195 -7.18 7.51 15.74
C LEU A 195 -7.07 8.67 16.75
N PRO A 196 -8.10 8.89 17.59
CA PRO A 196 -8.10 9.93 18.62
C PRO A 196 -7.15 9.54 19.78
N ARG A 197 -5.85 9.71 19.56
CA ARG A 197 -4.78 9.36 20.50
C ARG A 197 -3.86 10.56 20.71
N PRO A 198 -3.86 11.20 21.90
CA PRO A 198 -3.11 12.45 22.12
C PRO A 198 -1.61 12.35 21.76
N GLN A 199 -0.95 11.24 22.09
CA GLN A 199 0.46 11.02 21.76
C GLN A 199 0.73 10.92 20.25
N LEU A 200 -0.24 10.41 19.47
CA LEU A 200 -0.13 10.36 18.02
C LEU A 200 -0.15 11.78 17.47
N TRP A 201 -1.16 12.56 17.87
CA TRP A 201 -1.36 13.92 17.38
C TRP A 201 -0.29 14.91 17.86
N ALA A 202 0.23 14.75 19.07
CA ALA A 202 1.40 15.51 19.53
C ALA A 202 2.62 15.34 18.60
N ARG A 203 2.87 14.12 18.10
CA ARG A 203 3.96 13.85 17.13
C ARG A 203 3.64 14.40 15.74
N VAL A 204 2.40 14.24 15.26
CA VAL A 204 1.98 14.73 13.94
C VAL A 204 2.03 16.27 13.91
N ALA A 205 1.46 16.94 14.91
CA ALA A 205 1.55 18.39 15.08
C ALA A 205 3.00 18.86 15.28
N GLY A 206 3.84 18.09 15.99
CA GLY A 206 5.26 18.38 16.13
C GLY A 206 6.02 18.37 14.79
N THR A 207 5.64 17.48 13.86
CA THR A 207 6.15 17.50 12.48
C THR A 207 5.68 18.75 11.73
N ALA A 208 4.40 19.11 11.85
CA ALA A 208 3.83 20.29 11.20
C ALA A 208 4.45 21.61 11.68
N ARG A 209 4.61 21.81 13.00
CA ARG A 209 5.22 23.02 13.56
C ARG A 209 6.64 23.27 13.03
N LYS A 210 7.40 22.20 12.80
CA LYS A 210 8.80 22.26 12.30
C LYS A 210 8.91 22.38 10.78
N SER A 211 7.80 22.21 10.04
CA SER A 211 7.79 22.26 8.59
C SER A 211 7.32 23.64 8.08
N ALA A 212 7.21 23.81 6.77
CA ALA A 212 6.69 25.03 6.15
C ALA A 212 5.19 24.97 5.82
N GLY A 213 4.55 23.82 6.07
CA GLY A 213 3.21 23.50 5.61
C GLY A 213 2.15 23.68 6.69
N THR A 214 0.92 23.28 6.36
CA THR A 214 -0.22 23.37 7.26
C THR A 214 -0.84 22.01 7.47
N LEU A 215 -1.06 21.63 8.73
CA LEU A 215 -1.85 20.47 9.12
C LEU A 215 -3.25 20.91 9.53
N ILE A 216 -4.26 20.25 9.00
CA ILE A 216 -5.66 20.38 9.38
C ILE A 216 -6.12 19.02 9.92
N ALA A 217 -6.74 18.99 11.09
CA ALA A 217 -7.19 17.75 11.73
C ALA A 217 -8.56 17.92 12.42
N PRO A 218 -9.38 16.85 12.54
CA PRO A 218 -10.65 16.92 13.25
C PRO A 218 -10.38 17.00 14.76
N GLY A 219 -10.94 17.99 15.44
CA GLY A 219 -10.76 18.23 16.89
C GLY A 219 -10.77 19.73 17.22
N SER A 220 -11.07 20.09 18.47
CA SER A 220 -10.99 21.47 18.99
C SER A 220 -9.55 21.90 19.31
N SER A 221 -8.68 20.93 19.57
CA SER A 221 -7.28 21.11 19.96
C SER A 221 -6.45 19.97 19.36
N VAL A 222 -5.11 20.04 19.49
CA VAL A 222 -4.23 18.93 19.05
C VAL A 222 -4.41 17.72 19.96
N GLU A 223 -4.71 17.95 21.24
CA GLU A 223 -4.89 16.94 22.27
C GLU A 223 -6.18 16.15 22.05
N ASP A 224 -7.23 16.82 21.58
CA ASP A 224 -8.55 16.24 21.27
C ASP A 224 -8.67 15.77 19.81
N ALA A 225 -7.60 15.86 19.03
CA ALA A 225 -7.66 15.56 17.61
C ALA A 225 -7.88 14.07 17.33
N GLY A 226 -8.55 13.78 16.22
CA GLY A 226 -8.67 12.46 15.62
C GLY A 226 -10.10 11.94 15.49
N ILE A 227 -10.23 10.92 14.66
CA ILE A 227 -11.48 10.23 14.38
C ILE A 227 -11.18 8.77 14.06
N ASP A 228 -11.83 7.84 14.75
CA ASP A 228 -11.70 6.42 14.45
C ASP A 228 -12.59 6.07 13.26
N LEU A 229 -11.99 5.73 12.11
CA LEU A 229 -12.72 5.44 10.89
C LEU A 229 -13.56 4.15 10.95
N LEU A 230 -13.37 3.30 11.96
CA LEU A 230 -14.26 2.16 12.18
C LEU A 230 -15.56 2.55 12.86
N THR A 231 -15.57 3.63 13.65
CA THR A 231 -16.75 4.02 14.46
C THR A 231 -17.31 5.41 14.15
N GLY A 232 -16.50 6.28 13.58
CA GLY A 232 -16.81 7.66 13.20
C GLY A 232 -16.89 7.87 11.69
N LEU A 233 -17.16 6.83 10.90
CA LEU A 233 -17.21 6.91 9.43
C LEU A 233 -18.14 8.04 8.90
N PRO A 234 -19.37 8.24 9.42
CA PRO A 234 -20.26 9.29 8.92
C PRO A 234 -19.75 10.69 9.29
N ALA A 235 -19.20 10.86 10.49
CA ALA A 235 -18.61 12.14 10.92
C ALA A 235 -17.33 12.46 10.12
N ALA A 236 -16.53 11.46 9.75
CA ALA A 236 -15.36 11.63 8.91
C ALA A 236 -15.75 12.08 7.48
N ALA A 237 -16.81 11.48 6.91
CA ALA A 237 -17.37 11.90 5.63
C ALA A 237 -17.84 13.36 5.69
N SER A 238 -18.73 13.68 6.63
CA SER A 238 -19.25 15.04 6.85
C SER A 238 -18.11 16.07 6.94
N TRP A 239 -17.11 15.79 7.77
CA TRP A 239 -15.93 16.63 7.94
C TRP A 239 -15.12 16.81 6.66
N LEU A 240 -14.89 15.74 5.88
CA LEU A 240 -14.13 15.82 4.62
C LEU A 240 -14.87 16.63 3.55
N LEU A 241 -16.19 16.52 3.50
CA LEU A 241 -17.02 17.23 2.51
C LEU A 241 -17.00 18.75 2.72
N GLU A 242 -16.83 19.21 3.96
CA GLU A 242 -16.69 20.64 4.30
C GLU A 242 -15.30 21.24 4.00
N ARG A 243 -14.35 20.47 3.46
CA ARG A 243 -13.00 20.99 3.18
C ARG A 243 -12.96 21.78 1.88
N GLU A 244 -12.34 22.95 1.89
CA GLU A 244 -12.15 23.74 0.68
C GLU A 244 -10.97 23.25 -0.18
N GLY A 245 -11.12 23.40 -1.50
CA GLY A 245 -10.09 23.05 -2.48
C GLY A 245 -10.13 21.57 -2.90
N ARG A 246 -9.36 21.23 -3.94
CA ARG A 246 -9.35 19.88 -4.51
C ARG A 246 -8.72 18.88 -3.55
N LEU A 247 -9.44 17.79 -3.26
CA LEU A 247 -8.94 16.73 -2.38
C LEU A 247 -8.09 15.71 -3.16
N VAL A 248 -7.02 15.25 -2.51
CA VAL A 248 -6.32 14.00 -2.87
C VAL A 248 -6.48 13.05 -1.70
N LEU A 249 -7.39 12.08 -1.82
CA LEU A 249 -7.69 11.13 -0.76
C LEU A 249 -6.69 9.97 -0.74
N GLY A 250 -5.74 10.06 0.19
CA GLY A 250 -4.68 9.07 0.35
C GLY A 250 -4.96 8.05 1.45
N ASN A 251 -4.94 6.77 1.09
CA ASN A 251 -5.12 5.65 2.03
C ASN A 251 -3.78 5.08 2.51
N TYR A 252 -3.37 5.47 3.72
CA TYR A 252 -2.13 5.02 4.38
C TYR A 252 -2.40 4.28 5.69
N VAL A 253 -3.66 3.91 5.94
CA VAL A 253 -4.06 3.28 7.19
C VAL A 253 -3.44 1.89 7.33
N TYR A 254 -3.22 1.52 8.58
CA TYR A 254 -2.78 0.19 8.96
C TYR A 254 -3.41 -0.19 10.30
N ALA A 255 -3.83 -1.45 10.40
CA ALA A 255 -4.21 -2.05 11.67
C ALA A 255 -3.71 -3.50 11.74
N PRO A 256 -3.50 -4.06 12.95
CA PRO A 256 -3.13 -5.46 13.09
C PRO A 256 -4.33 -6.40 12.87
N GLY A 257 -4.08 -7.53 12.22
CA GLY A 257 -5.03 -8.65 12.13
C GLY A 257 -6.36 -8.26 11.46
N ALA A 258 -7.46 -8.71 12.05
CA ALA A 258 -8.79 -8.58 11.48
C ALA A 258 -9.28 -7.12 11.38
N ALA A 259 -8.80 -6.23 12.24
CA ALA A 259 -9.11 -4.81 12.17
C ALA A 259 -8.68 -4.19 10.83
N TYR A 260 -7.63 -4.72 10.17
CA TYR A 260 -7.15 -4.13 8.92
C TYR A 260 -8.13 -4.32 7.76
N ALA A 261 -8.72 -5.51 7.64
CA ALA A 261 -9.70 -5.79 6.60
C ALA A 261 -10.95 -4.91 6.79
N ARG A 262 -11.42 -4.76 8.05
CA ARG A 262 -12.55 -3.85 8.37
C ARG A 262 -12.23 -2.40 8.04
N LEU A 263 -11.05 -1.94 8.44
CA LEU A 263 -10.61 -0.57 8.21
C LEU A 263 -10.42 -0.28 6.72
N SER A 264 -9.93 -1.25 5.95
CA SER A 264 -9.79 -1.11 4.49
C SER A 264 -11.13 -1.03 3.79
N ALA A 265 -12.13 -1.82 4.20
CA ALA A 265 -13.49 -1.71 3.70
C ALA A 265 -14.14 -0.37 4.06
N ALA A 266 -14.00 0.07 5.32
CA ALA A 266 -14.51 1.36 5.78
C ALA A 266 -13.92 2.53 4.98
N VAL A 267 -12.60 2.53 4.78
CA VAL A 267 -11.91 3.57 4.02
C VAL A 267 -12.23 3.51 2.52
N ASP A 268 -12.43 2.32 1.94
CA ASP A 268 -12.88 2.21 0.55
C ASP A 268 -14.27 2.83 0.39
N ALA A 269 -15.21 2.51 1.29
CA ALA A 269 -16.54 3.09 1.31
C ALA A 269 -16.52 4.61 1.49
N LEU A 270 -15.68 5.12 2.39
CA LEU A 270 -15.47 6.56 2.55
C LEU A 270 -14.96 7.20 1.26
N GLY A 271 -14.01 6.54 0.58
CA GLY A 271 -13.46 7.03 -0.68
C GLY A 271 -14.48 7.08 -1.80
N VAL A 272 -15.32 6.05 -1.92
CA VAL A 272 -16.46 6.03 -2.87
C VAL A 272 -17.43 7.17 -2.56
N HIS A 273 -17.87 7.29 -1.31
CA HIS A 273 -18.83 8.32 -0.91
C HIS A 273 -18.29 9.75 -1.14
N VAL A 274 -17.06 10.04 -0.73
CA VAL A 274 -16.43 11.36 -0.96
C VAL A 274 -16.31 11.65 -2.46
N ARG A 275 -15.99 10.65 -3.28
CA ARG A 275 -15.90 10.79 -4.74
C ARG A 275 -17.24 11.07 -5.40
N GLU A 276 -18.32 10.44 -4.93
CA GLU A 276 -19.68 10.69 -5.42
C GLU A 276 -20.11 12.13 -5.14
N GLN A 277 -19.83 12.63 -3.93
CA GLN A 277 -20.16 13.99 -3.52
C GLN A 277 -19.18 15.04 -4.07
N ARG A 278 -17.94 14.64 -4.35
CA ARG A 278 -16.84 15.48 -4.85
C ARG A 278 -16.08 14.82 -5.99
N PRO A 279 -16.65 14.82 -7.22
CA PRO A 279 -16.11 14.10 -8.38
C PRO A 279 -14.68 14.49 -8.79
N GLU A 280 -14.20 15.67 -8.38
CA GLU A 280 -12.85 16.17 -8.65
C GLU A 280 -11.76 15.52 -7.77
N THR A 281 -12.16 14.81 -6.72
CA THR A 281 -11.25 14.19 -5.74
C THR A 281 -10.35 13.15 -6.40
N ALA A 282 -9.03 13.32 -6.31
CA ALA A 282 -8.07 12.30 -6.72
C ALA A 282 -7.88 11.26 -5.60
N LEU A 283 -7.38 10.07 -5.94
CA LEU A 283 -7.06 9.03 -4.94
C LEU A 283 -5.56 8.75 -4.91
N ALA A 284 -5.03 8.35 -3.75
CA ALA A 284 -3.63 7.96 -3.60
C ALA A 284 -3.48 6.68 -2.77
N PHE A 285 -2.68 5.72 -3.26
CA PHE A 285 -2.47 4.42 -2.64
C PHE A 285 -1.02 3.96 -2.74
N LEU A 286 -0.57 3.20 -1.74
CA LEU A 286 0.69 2.48 -1.77
C LEU A 286 0.42 0.97 -1.72
N ALA A 287 0.76 0.29 -2.81
CA ALA A 287 0.77 -1.16 -2.83
C ALA A 287 1.94 -1.68 -2.00
N THR A 288 1.69 -2.79 -1.31
CA THR A 288 2.75 -3.52 -0.61
C THR A 288 3.58 -4.29 -1.62
N PRO A 289 4.92 -4.36 -1.47
CA PRO A 289 5.76 -5.14 -2.36
C PRO A 289 5.71 -6.64 -2.01
N THR A 290 5.12 -7.00 -0.86
CA THR A 290 4.96 -8.39 -0.40
C THR A 290 3.57 -8.95 -0.74
N ASP A 291 3.17 -8.81 -1.99
CA ASP A 291 1.96 -9.40 -2.58
C ASP A 291 2.35 -10.16 -3.87
N ALA A 292 1.39 -10.76 -4.54
CA ALA A 292 1.57 -11.29 -5.88
C ALA A 292 1.34 -10.19 -6.94
N PHE A 293 2.19 -10.18 -7.96
CA PHE A 293 2.11 -9.25 -9.10
C PHE A 293 2.41 -9.98 -10.40
N ALA A 294 1.78 -9.56 -11.49
CA ALA A 294 2.31 -9.85 -12.82
C ALA A 294 3.40 -8.82 -13.12
N VAL A 295 4.50 -9.26 -13.71
CA VAL A 295 5.70 -8.46 -13.94
C VAL A 295 6.16 -8.59 -15.40
N PRO A 296 6.78 -7.56 -15.97
CA PRO A 296 7.23 -7.59 -17.36
C PRO A 296 8.32 -8.65 -17.60
N GLY A 297 8.41 -9.15 -18.84
CA GLY A 297 9.40 -10.17 -19.22
C GLY A 297 10.86 -9.78 -18.97
N ASP A 298 11.21 -8.49 -18.95
CA ASP A 298 12.58 -8.04 -18.64
C ASP A 298 12.95 -8.26 -17.16
N ALA A 299 11.98 -8.17 -16.24
CA ALA A 299 12.17 -8.55 -14.84
C ALA A 299 12.44 -10.06 -14.71
N VAL A 300 11.71 -10.88 -15.48
CA VAL A 300 11.90 -12.34 -15.56
C VAL A 300 13.28 -12.69 -16.14
N ALA A 301 13.70 -11.99 -17.20
CA ALA A 301 15.01 -12.18 -17.81
C ALA A 301 16.15 -11.86 -16.83
N GLN A 302 16.05 -10.74 -16.11
CA GLN A 302 17.06 -10.36 -15.11
C GLN A 302 17.12 -11.35 -13.94
N ALA A 303 15.97 -11.78 -13.42
CA ALA A 303 15.88 -12.80 -12.37
C ALA A 303 16.49 -14.14 -12.83
N THR A 304 16.22 -14.54 -14.07
CA THR A 304 16.77 -15.77 -14.68
C THR A 304 18.29 -15.69 -14.83
N SER A 305 18.84 -14.56 -15.29
CA SER A 305 20.29 -14.35 -15.38
C SER A 305 20.97 -14.50 -14.02
N ARG A 306 20.42 -13.81 -12.99
CA ARG A 306 20.93 -13.90 -11.62
C ARG A 306 20.86 -15.31 -11.06
N PHE A 307 19.79 -16.05 -11.39
CA PHE A 307 19.71 -17.44 -11.01
C PHE A 307 20.79 -18.27 -11.68
N ARG A 308 21.07 -18.10 -12.98
CA ARG A 308 22.14 -18.82 -13.69
C ARG A 308 23.53 -18.52 -13.14
N GLU A 309 23.78 -17.25 -12.83
CA GLU A 309 25.06 -16.73 -12.31
C GLU A 309 25.26 -17.01 -10.80
N ARG A 310 24.28 -17.66 -10.15
CA ARG A 310 24.35 -17.93 -8.70
C ARG A 310 25.61 -18.68 -8.29
N SER A 311 26.09 -18.35 -7.09
CA SER A 311 27.30 -18.95 -6.52
C SER A 311 27.21 -20.47 -6.38
N ALA A 312 28.36 -21.15 -6.40
CA ALA A 312 28.43 -22.60 -6.17
C ALA A 312 27.79 -23.00 -4.83
N ALA A 313 28.00 -22.21 -3.77
CA ALA A 313 27.38 -22.44 -2.47
C ALA A 313 25.84 -22.40 -2.52
N ALA A 314 25.25 -21.50 -3.31
CA ALA A 314 23.81 -21.46 -3.51
C ALA A 314 23.29 -22.68 -4.28
N ARG A 315 24.03 -23.14 -5.31
CA ARG A 315 23.71 -24.39 -6.03
C ARG A 315 23.70 -25.60 -5.10
N THR A 316 24.75 -25.74 -4.29
CA THR A 316 24.85 -26.84 -3.31
C THR A 316 23.75 -26.76 -2.26
N THR A 317 23.44 -25.57 -1.75
CA THR A 317 22.33 -25.38 -0.78
C THR A 317 20.99 -25.82 -1.36
N GLY A 318 20.70 -25.42 -2.60
CA GLY A 318 19.49 -25.86 -3.31
C GLY A 318 19.43 -27.39 -3.46
N ALA A 319 20.53 -28.01 -3.90
CA ALA A 319 20.63 -29.46 -4.06
C ALA A 319 20.47 -30.23 -2.74
N LEU A 320 21.18 -29.83 -1.68
CA LEU A 320 21.10 -30.46 -0.36
C LEU A 320 19.71 -30.33 0.28
N SER A 321 18.95 -29.30 -0.08
CA SER A 321 17.56 -29.15 0.37
C SER A 321 16.56 -30.03 -0.39
N GLY A 322 17.01 -30.84 -1.36
CA GLY A 322 16.13 -31.58 -2.27
C GLY A 322 15.33 -30.66 -3.18
N GLY A 323 15.89 -29.50 -3.56
CA GLY A 323 15.22 -28.49 -4.39
C GLY A 323 14.14 -27.68 -3.66
N ARG A 324 14.07 -27.73 -2.32
CA ARG A 324 13.07 -26.98 -1.53
C ARG A 324 13.48 -25.53 -1.24
N LEU A 325 14.78 -25.25 -1.19
CA LEU A 325 15.33 -23.92 -0.95
C LEU A 325 15.93 -23.34 -2.23
N LEU A 326 15.95 -22.01 -2.31
CA LEU A 326 16.54 -21.26 -3.42
C LEU A 326 15.99 -21.69 -4.80
N GLN A 327 14.67 -21.86 -4.90
CA GLN A 327 14.00 -22.14 -6.16
C GLN A 327 14.01 -20.90 -7.05
N PRO A 328 14.10 -21.04 -8.39
CA PRO A 328 14.09 -19.90 -9.31
C PRO A 328 12.80 -19.09 -9.15
N ASN A 329 12.93 -17.76 -9.18
CA ASN A 329 11.80 -16.84 -8.96
C ASN A 329 10.67 -17.05 -9.99
N TYR A 330 11.02 -17.39 -11.22
CA TYR A 330 10.10 -17.62 -12.33
C TYR A 330 10.45 -18.90 -13.10
N PRO A 331 9.48 -19.51 -13.79
CA PRO A 331 9.78 -20.32 -14.96
C PRO A 331 10.56 -19.49 -15.99
N GLU A 332 11.50 -20.12 -16.68
CA GLU A 332 12.29 -19.44 -17.71
C GLU A 332 11.40 -19.04 -18.90
N GLY A 333 11.53 -17.80 -19.37
CA GLY A 333 10.80 -17.28 -20.53
C GLY A 333 9.35 -16.88 -20.26
N ALA A 334 8.89 -16.87 -19.01
CA ALA A 334 7.54 -16.40 -18.67
C ALA A 334 7.37 -14.92 -19.02
N ASP A 335 6.28 -14.58 -19.73
CA ASP A 335 5.91 -13.20 -20.06
C ASP A 335 4.38 -13.05 -20.19
N PRO A 336 3.70 -12.35 -19.25
CA PRO A 336 4.26 -11.79 -18.03
C PRO A 336 4.66 -12.89 -17.02
N GLY A 337 5.61 -12.59 -16.14
CA GLY A 337 5.95 -13.44 -15.00
C GLY A 337 5.03 -13.19 -13.80
N ILE A 338 4.84 -14.19 -12.92
CA ILE A 338 4.07 -14.02 -11.67
C ILE A 338 5.03 -13.95 -10.48
N ALA A 339 5.27 -12.72 -9.99
CA ALA A 339 6.11 -12.45 -8.85
C ALA A 339 5.34 -12.74 -7.55
N ASP A 340 5.50 -13.94 -7.01
CA ASP A 340 4.81 -14.34 -5.78
C ASP A 340 5.63 -13.98 -4.52
N SER A 341 5.46 -12.74 -4.07
CA SER A 341 6.13 -12.20 -2.88
C SER A 341 5.26 -12.23 -1.62
N LEU A 342 4.18 -13.02 -1.62
CA LEU A 342 3.29 -13.15 -0.46
C LEU A 342 4.04 -13.76 0.74
N VAL A 343 3.91 -13.09 1.89
CA VAL A 343 4.56 -13.49 3.15
C VAL A 343 3.53 -14.12 4.09
N PRO A 344 3.61 -15.43 4.39
CA PRO A 344 2.62 -16.13 5.21
C PRO A 344 2.33 -15.45 6.54
N GLN A 345 3.36 -14.89 7.18
CA GLN A 345 3.31 -14.24 8.50
C GLN A 345 2.47 -12.96 8.54
N GLN A 346 2.19 -12.32 7.40
CA GLN A 346 1.30 -11.15 7.36
C GLN A 346 -0.17 -11.55 7.53
N GLY A 347 -0.52 -12.76 7.07
CA GLY A 347 -1.84 -13.36 7.21
C GLY A 347 -2.88 -12.86 6.20
N PRO A 348 -4.02 -13.57 6.10
CA PRO A 348 -5.03 -13.31 5.07
C PRO A 348 -5.70 -11.93 5.18
N ASN A 349 -5.82 -11.38 6.39
CA ASN A 349 -6.46 -10.07 6.58
C ASN A 349 -5.60 -8.93 6.05
N TYR A 350 -4.27 -9.06 6.13
CA TYR A 350 -3.36 -8.09 5.53
C TYR A 350 -3.42 -8.18 4.00
N ALA A 351 -3.40 -9.40 3.45
CA ALA A 351 -3.50 -9.62 2.01
C ALA A 351 -4.81 -9.04 1.45
N LEU A 352 -5.94 -9.30 2.11
CA LEU A 352 -7.24 -8.74 1.70
C LEU A 352 -7.27 -7.21 1.79
N ALA A 353 -6.81 -6.65 2.91
CA ALA A 353 -6.74 -5.19 3.12
C ALA A 353 -5.95 -4.50 1.99
N LYS A 354 -4.77 -5.03 1.66
CA LYS A 354 -3.94 -4.51 0.57
C LYS A 354 -4.52 -4.75 -0.81
N ARG A 355 -5.24 -5.85 -1.00
CA ARG A 355 -5.93 -6.14 -2.26
C ARG A 355 -7.09 -5.19 -2.53
N ILE A 356 -7.88 -4.82 -1.52
CA ILE A 356 -8.92 -3.79 -1.63
C ILE A 356 -8.33 -2.46 -2.12
N GLN A 357 -7.21 -2.02 -1.52
CA GLN A 357 -6.52 -0.80 -1.94
C GLN A 357 -6.07 -0.85 -3.41
N ARG A 358 -5.52 -1.98 -3.85
CA ARG A 358 -5.10 -2.20 -5.25
C ARG A 358 -6.29 -2.20 -6.21
N TRP A 359 -7.35 -2.94 -5.88
CA TRP A 359 -8.55 -3.00 -6.71
C TRP A 359 -9.18 -1.63 -6.90
N ARG A 360 -9.30 -0.84 -5.82
CA ARG A 360 -9.84 0.52 -5.93
C ARG A 360 -8.98 1.40 -6.83
N ALA A 361 -7.66 1.33 -6.69
CA ALA A 361 -6.76 2.08 -7.56
C ALA A 361 -6.97 1.74 -9.05
N SER A 362 -7.08 0.44 -9.37
CA SER A 362 -7.29 -0.03 -10.75
C SER A 362 -8.66 0.39 -11.31
N VAL A 363 -9.75 0.12 -10.57
CA VAL A 363 -11.12 0.47 -11.01
C VAL A 363 -11.26 1.98 -11.17
N SER A 364 -10.82 2.77 -10.18
CA SER A 364 -10.90 4.23 -10.29
C SER A 364 -10.11 4.78 -11.48
N ARG A 365 -8.90 4.26 -11.75
CA ARG A 365 -8.15 4.69 -12.94
C ARG A 365 -8.85 4.30 -14.24
N GLN A 366 -9.45 3.10 -14.30
CA GLN A 366 -10.27 2.66 -15.45
C GLN A 366 -11.45 3.61 -15.69
N ASP A 367 -12.07 4.09 -14.61
CA ASP A 367 -13.19 5.03 -14.65
C ASP A 367 -12.74 6.50 -14.90
N GLY A 368 -11.47 6.73 -15.26
CA GLY A 368 -10.93 8.05 -15.58
C GLY A 368 -10.58 8.92 -14.38
N VAL A 369 -10.59 8.37 -13.17
CA VAL A 369 -10.19 9.09 -11.95
C VAL A 369 -8.68 9.28 -11.90
N PRO A 370 -8.18 10.48 -11.56
CA PRO A 370 -6.77 10.68 -11.23
C PRO A 370 -6.39 9.85 -10.00
N VAL A 371 -5.49 8.89 -10.19
CA VAL A 371 -5.01 7.99 -9.14
C VAL A 371 -3.49 8.04 -9.08
N SER A 372 -2.94 8.36 -7.91
CA SER A 372 -1.57 8.04 -7.58
C SER A 372 -1.50 6.62 -7.00
N PHE A 373 -0.66 5.79 -7.60
CA PHE A 373 -0.45 4.42 -7.19
C PHE A 373 0.98 4.01 -7.51
N SER A 374 1.67 3.42 -6.53
CA SER A 374 2.97 2.80 -6.75
C SER A 374 3.16 1.64 -5.79
N VAL A 375 3.91 0.62 -6.24
CA VAL A 375 4.42 -0.42 -5.34
C VAL A 375 5.53 0.19 -4.51
N ALA A 376 5.29 0.29 -3.20
CA ALA A 376 6.23 0.90 -2.28
C ALA A 376 7.34 -0.10 -1.88
N PRO A 377 8.55 0.36 -1.54
CA PRO A 377 9.64 -0.54 -1.22
C PRO A 377 9.46 -1.23 0.13
N PRO A 378 10.06 -2.43 0.30
CA PRO A 378 10.20 -3.05 1.60
C PRO A 378 10.88 -2.06 2.55
N THR A 379 10.21 -1.68 3.63
CA THR A 379 10.65 -0.57 4.48
C THR A 379 10.75 -1.01 5.93
N ARG A 380 11.82 -0.63 6.61
CA ARG A 380 12.04 -0.94 8.04
C ARG A 380 11.21 -0.02 8.94
N THR A 381 9.88 -0.17 8.90
CA THR A 381 8.93 0.56 9.76
C THR A 381 8.82 -0.11 11.14
N ARG A 382 8.33 0.64 12.14
CA ARG A 382 8.07 0.12 13.48
C ARG A 382 7.09 -1.07 13.46
N SER A 383 6.07 -1.02 12.60
CA SER A 383 5.06 -2.09 12.46
C SER A 383 5.64 -3.40 11.92
N VAL A 384 6.69 -3.33 11.09
CA VAL A 384 7.38 -4.53 10.60
C VAL A 384 8.39 -5.02 11.63
N THR A 385 9.17 -4.12 12.23
CA THR A 385 10.22 -4.50 13.18
C THR A 385 9.68 -5.01 14.51
N SER A 386 8.40 -4.75 14.84
CA SER A 386 7.76 -5.34 16.02
C SER A 386 7.60 -6.86 15.92
N ASN A 387 7.66 -7.45 14.72
CA ASN A 387 7.73 -8.89 14.54
C ASN A 387 9.19 -9.33 14.36
N ARG A 388 9.74 -10.08 15.33
CA ARG A 388 11.15 -10.50 15.34
C ARG A 388 11.57 -11.28 14.10
N LEU A 389 10.69 -12.12 13.54
CA LEU A 389 11.00 -12.93 12.37
C LEU A 389 11.08 -12.06 11.11
N LEU A 390 10.16 -11.11 10.94
CA LEU A 390 10.21 -10.15 9.84
C LEU A 390 11.41 -9.20 9.97
N ALA A 391 11.72 -8.74 11.18
CA ALA A 391 12.90 -7.92 11.44
C ALA A 391 14.20 -8.64 11.04
N ALA A 392 14.36 -9.90 11.44
CA ALA A 392 15.52 -10.71 11.07
C ALA A 392 15.58 -10.98 9.57
N ALA A 393 14.44 -11.28 8.94
CA ALA A 393 14.37 -11.46 7.48
C ALA A 393 14.78 -10.17 6.73
N TYR A 394 14.34 -9.01 7.19
CA TYR A 394 14.70 -7.72 6.60
C TYR A 394 16.19 -7.39 6.81
N ALA A 395 16.77 -7.77 7.96
CA ALA A 395 18.21 -7.63 8.19
C ALA A 395 19.03 -8.48 7.20
N GLY A 396 18.57 -9.70 6.88
CA GLY A 396 19.25 -10.60 5.94
C GLY A 396 18.87 -10.44 4.47
N ALA A 397 17.87 -9.61 4.13
CA ALA A 397 17.28 -9.53 2.79
C ALA A 397 18.29 -9.13 1.69
N HIS A 398 19.26 -8.28 2.03
CA HIS A 398 20.32 -7.84 1.11
C HIS A 398 21.18 -9.00 0.58
N LEU A 399 21.31 -10.10 1.33
CA LEU A 399 22.01 -11.32 0.90
C LEU A 399 21.34 -12.00 -0.29
N PHE A 400 20.09 -11.65 -0.57
CA PHE A 400 19.28 -12.18 -1.68
C PHE A 400 18.90 -11.08 -2.67
N GLY A 401 19.66 -9.99 -2.70
CA GLY A 401 19.46 -8.89 -3.67
C GLY A 401 18.21 -8.03 -3.39
N VAL A 402 17.64 -8.11 -2.19
CA VAL A 402 16.49 -7.29 -1.79
C VAL A 402 16.97 -6.10 -0.94
N GLU A 403 16.65 -4.89 -1.40
CA GLU A 403 16.97 -3.63 -0.73
C GLU A 403 15.83 -3.27 0.24
N ILE A 404 16.17 -3.11 1.52
CA ILE A 404 15.25 -2.62 2.55
C ILE A 404 15.51 -1.14 2.80
N PHE A 405 14.50 -0.32 2.55
CA PHE A 405 14.59 1.13 2.65
C PHE A 405 14.37 1.60 4.09
N ALA A 406 14.97 2.75 4.43
CA ALA A 406 14.61 3.48 5.64
C ALA A 406 13.27 4.20 5.42
N PRO A 407 12.42 4.36 6.47
CA PRO A 407 11.14 5.03 6.33
C PRO A 407 11.22 6.42 5.67
N ALA A 408 12.22 7.23 6.04
CA ALA A 408 12.42 8.56 5.45
C ALA A 408 12.73 8.51 3.93
N THR A 409 13.49 7.50 3.47
CA THR A 409 13.78 7.30 2.05
C THR A 409 12.50 6.95 1.31
N SER A 410 11.75 5.94 1.80
CA SER A 410 10.51 5.50 1.18
C SER A 410 9.46 6.60 1.16
N ASN A 411 9.35 7.36 2.26
CA ASN A 411 8.44 8.50 2.38
C ASN A 411 8.67 9.52 1.27
N ARG A 412 9.92 9.99 1.11
CA ARG A 412 10.27 10.99 0.08
C ARG A 412 10.13 10.45 -1.33
N LEU A 413 10.56 9.21 -1.56
CA LEU A 413 10.44 8.57 -2.87
C LEU A 413 8.96 8.43 -3.27
N MET A 414 8.11 7.87 -2.41
CA MET A 414 6.69 7.68 -2.69
C MET A 414 5.93 9.01 -2.80
N ALA A 415 6.28 10.02 -1.99
CA ALA A 415 5.71 11.35 -2.13
C ALA A 415 6.08 12.00 -3.47
N ALA A 416 7.31 11.82 -3.96
CA ALA A 416 7.71 12.32 -5.28
C ALA A 416 6.92 11.64 -6.41
N LEU A 417 6.71 10.32 -6.34
CA LEU A 417 5.85 9.61 -7.30
C LEU A 417 4.40 10.10 -7.25
N MET A 418 3.88 10.40 -6.05
CA MET A 418 2.56 11.00 -5.90
C MET A 418 2.48 12.38 -6.57
N VAL A 419 3.47 13.25 -6.36
CA VAL A 419 3.55 14.55 -7.04
C VAL A 419 3.55 14.36 -8.56
N HIS A 420 4.41 13.49 -9.08
CA HIS A 420 4.47 13.17 -10.51
C HIS A 420 3.10 12.80 -11.06
N GLN A 421 2.44 11.82 -10.44
CA GLN A 421 1.19 11.27 -10.93
C GLN A 421 0.00 12.24 -10.79
N LEU A 422 0.06 13.19 -9.87
CA LEU A 422 -0.94 14.27 -9.76
C LEU A 422 -0.73 15.36 -10.81
N ARG A 423 0.53 15.68 -11.13
CA ARG A 423 0.91 16.70 -12.13
C ARG A 423 0.81 16.20 -13.56
N LYS A 424 1.05 14.91 -13.76
CA LYS A 424 1.05 14.21 -15.04
C LYS A 424 0.20 12.93 -14.94
N PRO A 425 -1.13 13.06 -14.75
CA PRO A 425 -2.02 11.91 -14.70
C PRO A 425 -2.00 11.17 -16.03
N ARG A 426 -2.27 9.87 -15.98
CA ARG A 426 -2.27 8.98 -17.15
C ARG A 426 -3.54 8.14 -17.19
N PRO A 427 -4.01 7.75 -18.39
CA PRO A 427 -5.14 6.83 -18.50
C PRO A 427 -4.77 5.44 -17.96
N ALA A 428 -5.80 4.63 -17.76
CA ALA A 428 -5.66 3.20 -17.50
C ALA A 428 -4.92 2.51 -18.66
N ALA A 429 -4.08 1.54 -18.33
CA ALA A 429 -3.51 0.65 -19.32
C ALA A 429 -4.58 -0.31 -19.88
N PRO A 430 -4.33 -1.00 -21.01
CA PRO A 430 -5.24 -2.03 -21.50
C PRO A 430 -5.48 -3.18 -20.50
N SER A 431 -4.50 -3.46 -19.62
CA SER A 431 -4.66 -4.43 -18.54
C SER A 431 -4.19 -3.84 -17.21
N ALA A 432 -4.95 -4.13 -16.14
CA ALA A 432 -4.75 -3.58 -14.81
C ALA A 432 -3.36 -3.90 -14.22
N TRP A 433 -2.77 -5.06 -14.54
CA TRP A 433 -1.46 -5.41 -13.99
C TRP A 433 -0.35 -4.54 -14.58
N VAL A 434 -0.47 -4.08 -15.83
CA VAL A 434 0.50 -3.16 -16.45
C VAL A 434 0.55 -1.87 -15.65
N ASP A 435 -0.60 -1.39 -15.16
CA ASP A 435 -0.67 -0.19 -14.34
C ASP A 435 0.14 -0.29 -13.05
N GLU A 436 0.24 -1.50 -12.48
CA GLU A 436 0.93 -1.76 -11.23
C GLU A 436 2.46 -1.79 -11.36
N THR A 437 2.96 -2.00 -12.59
CA THR A 437 4.41 -2.02 -12.88
C THR A 437 5.00 -0.61 -13.01
N VAL A 438 4.16 0.37 -13.37
CA VAL A 438 4.58 1.75 -13.60
C VAL A 438 4.88 2.44 -12.26
N GLY A 439 6.09 3.00 -12.14
CA GLY A 439 6.53 3.67 -10.91
C GLY A 439 6.84 2.71 -9.76
N ALA A 440 6.96 1.40 -10.01
CA ALA A 440 7.17 0.42 -8.96
C ALA A 440 8.59 0.51 -8.35
N ALA A 441 8.64 0.63 -7.03
CA ALA A 441 9.85 0.55 -6.23
C ALA A 441 9.79 -0.72 -5.36
N HIS A 442 9.87 -1.90 -5.97
CA HIS A 442 9.63 -3.18 -5.30
C HIS A 442 10.84 -3.73 -4.50
N GLY A 443 11.92 -2.95 -4.38
CA GLY A 443 13.09 -3.29 -3.58
C GLY A 443 13.88 -4.50 -4.07
N GLY A 444 13.74 -4.91 -5.34
CA GLY A 444 14.40 -6.12 -5.86
C GLY A 444 13.56 -7.39 -5.88
N LEU A 445 12.38 -7.41 -5.25
CA LEU A 445 11.57 -8.64 -5.14
C LEU A 445 11.14 -9.23 -6.49
N TRP A 446 10.90 -8.41 -7.51
CA TRP A 446 10.56 -8.88 -8.86
C TRP A 446 11.77 -9.33 -9.69
N ARG A 447 12.97 -8.90 -9.29
CA ARG A 447 14.19 -9.05 -10.09
C ARG A 447 15.23 -9.95 -9.40
N THR A 448 14.91 -10.54 -8.25
CA THR A 448 15.82 -11.45 -7.54
C THR A 448 15.81 -12.84 -8.18
N ALA A 449 16.89 -13.59 -7.98
CA ALA A 449 17.08 -14.93 -8.52
C ALA A 449 16.09 -15.97 -7.98
N TYR A 450 15.62 -15.77 -6.73
CA TYR A 450 14.91 -16.81 -5.99
C TYR A 450 13.51 -16.39 -5.59
N GLN A 451 12.60 -17.35 -5.56
CA GLN A 451 11.29 -17.14 -4.93
C GLN A 451 11.49 -16.73 -3.47
N PRO A 452 10.91 -15.60 -3.03
CA PRO A 452 11.14 -15.08 -1.68
C PRO A 452 10.92 -16.13 -0.58
N ARG A 453 9.86 -16.94 -0.67
CA ARG A 453 9.55 -17.97 0.34
C ARG A 453 10.61 -19.06 0.49
N THR A 454 11.38 -19.34 -0.56
CA THR A 454 12.44 -20.36 -0.54
C THR A 454 13.80 -19.81 -0.08
N ALA A 455 13.90 -18.49 0.08
CA ALA A 455 15.09 -17.77 0.53
C ALA A 455 14.90 -17.11 1.92
N LEU A 456 13.67 -16.71 2.27
CA LEU A 456 13.32 -15.96 3.49
C LEU A 456 13.78 -16.64 4.78
N GLY A 457 13.64 -17.96 4.89
CA GLY A 457 14.09 -18.71 6.07
C GLY A 457 15.61 -18.60 6.27
N LEU A 458 16.38 -18.66 5.18
CA LEU A 458 17.83 -18.48 5.20
C LEU A 458 18.21 -17.03 5.53
N ALA A 459 17.46 -16.05 4.99
CA ALA A 459 17.64 -14.64 5.31
C ALA A 459 17.42 -14.36 6.81
N ALA A 460 16.35 -14.91 7.39
CA ALA A 460 16.06 -14.76 8.80
C ALA A 460 17.15 -15.37 9.70
N VAL A 461 17.61 -16.58 9.41
CA VAL A 461 18.71 -17.24 10.15
C VAL A 461 19.99 -16.44 10.09
N ARG A 462 20.36 -15.92 8.91
CA ARG A 462 21.58 -15.13 8.75
C ARG A 462 21.48 -13.70 9.27
N GLY A 463 20.28 -13.14 9.33
CA GLY A 463 20.01 -11.79 9.83
C GLY A 463 19.83 -11.71 11.36
N LEU A 464 19.58 -12.84 12.04
CA LEU A 464 19.38 -12.93 13.49
C LEU A 464 20.49 -12.23 14.32
N PRO A 465 21.80 -12.39 14.03
CA PRO A 465 22.86 -11.71 14.77
C PRO A 465 22.80 -10.17 14.68
N ALA A 466 22.29 -9.63 13.57
CA ALA A 466 22.14 -8.19 13.35
C ALA A 466 20.81 -7.64 13.88
N ALA A 467 19.81 -8.49 14.13
CA ALA A 467 18.49 -8.11 14.65
C ALA A 467 18.38 -8.17 16.19
N VAL A 468 19.39 -8.76 16.86
CA VAL A 468 19.47 -8.88 18.33
C VAL A 468 20.43 -7.83 18.94
N ARG A 469 21.19 -7.13 18.09
CA ARG A 469 21.93 -5.90 18.45
C ARG A 469 20.99 -4.71 18.29
#